data_AF-A0A940QJY9-F1
#
_entry.id   AF-A0A940QJY9-F1
#
_cell.length_a   1.000
_cell.length_b   1.000
_cell.length_c   1.000
_cell.angle_alpha   90.00
_cell.angle_beta   90.00
_cell.angle_gamma   90.00
#
_symmetry.space_group_name_H-M   'P 1'
#
loop_
_entity.id
_entity.type
_entity.pdbx_description
1 polymer ?
#
loop_
_entity_poly.entity_id
_entity_poly.type
_entity_poly.pdbx_seq_one_letter_code
_entity_poly.pdbx_strand_id
1 'polypeptide(L)'
;FVLYIVLFVLGWYLSDWKFKPWLQLCRHSGRLMSDFVLMDGMPPILMNMGALGMAATLFLLITGGTINGATIGGLLTIVGFGAFGKHLKNVTPIVIGVFLGSMLKIWNIHDPAVQLAALFGTCLAPIAGQYGWKYGIVAGFLHSSMVLSIGVFHGGLNLYNNGFSAGMVALILIPLIESIQGEKRNHASR
;
A
#
# COMPACT_ATOMS: atom_id res chain seq x y z
N PHE A 1 -9.66 -11.59 10.75
CA PHE A 1 -9.36 -12.82 9.99
C PHE A 1 -10.57 -13.44 9.30
N VAL A 2 -11.65 -13.77 10.01
CA VAL A 2 -12.83 -14.47 9.41
C VAL A 2 -13.31 -13.81 8.12
N LEU A 3 -13.57 -12.50 8.13
CA LEU A 3 -13.97 -11.73 6.94
C LEU A 3 -13.04 -11.95 5.74
N TYR A 4 -11.72 -11.86 5.97
CA TYR A 4 -10.73 -11.93 4.89
C TYR A 4 -10.58 -13.36 4.33
N ILE A 5 -10.72 -14.37 5.19
CA ILE A 5 -10.76 -15.77 4.78
C ILE A 5 -12.00 -16.02 3.94
N VAL A 6 -13.17 -15.54 4.37
CA VAL A 6 -14.43 -15.66 3.61
C VAL A 6 -14.31 -15.01 2.24
N LEU A 7 -13.78 -13.78 2.16
CA LEU A 7 -13.54 -13.11 0.86
C LEU A 7 -12.61 -13.92 -0.05
N PHE A 8 -11.53 -14.48 0.51
CA PHE A 8 -10.59 -15.27 -0.26
C PHE A 8 -11.20 -16.57 -0.78
N VAL A 9 -11.87 -17.33 0.10
CA VAL A 9 -12.51 -18.61 -0.24
C VAL A 9 -13.67 -18.40 -1.21
N LEU A 10 -14.46 -17.35 -1.03
CA LEU A 10 -15.57 -17.04 -1.93
C LEU A 10 -15.06 -16.63 -3.32
N GLY A 11 -14.00 -15.82 -3.40
CA GLY A 11 -13.34 -15.51 -4.67
C GLY A 11 -12.75 -16.75 -5.36
N TRP A 12 -12.18 -17.67 -4.58
CA TRP A 12 -11.63 -18.92 -5.09
C TRP A 12 -12.73 -19.88 -5.61
N TYR A 13 -13.85 -19.98 -4.90
CA TYR A 13 -15.03 -20.74 -5.30
C TYR A 13 -15.63 -20.20 -6.61
N LEU A 14 -15.78 -18.88 -6.73
CA LEU A 14 -16.28 -18.22 -7.94
C LEU A 14 -15.31 -18.31 -9.13
N SER A 15 -14.07 -18.76 -8.91
CA SER A 15 -13.06 -18.97 -9.95
C SER A 15 -12.90 -20.45 -10.36
N ASP A 16 -13.93 -21.28 -10.12
CA ASP A 16 -13.89 -22.74 -10.32
C ASP A 16 -12.68 -23.40 -9.63
N TRP A 17 -12.32 -22.92 -8.44
CA TRP A 17 -11.15 -23.39 -7.70
C TRP A 17 -9.80 -23.14 -8.39
N LYS A 18 -9.70 -22.18 -9.33
CA LYS A 18 -8.46 -21.85 -10.04
C LYS A 18 -7.74 -20.65 -9.42
N PHE A 19 -6.44 -20.80 -9.16
CA PHE A 19 -5.57 -19.69 -8.70
C PHE A 19 -4.99 -18.83 -9.83
N LYS A 20 -5.02 -19.35 -11.07
CA LYS A 20 -4.38 -18.72 -12.22
C LYS A 20 -4.86 -17.27 -12.47
N PRO A 21 -6.17 -16.96 -12.36
CA PRO A 21 -6.67 -15.58 -12.54
C PRO A 21 -6.14 -14.61 -11.49
N TRP A 22 -6.11 -15.03 -10.22
CA TRP A 22 -5.53 -14.20 -9.14
C TRP A 22 -4.03 -13.95 -9.33
N LEU A 23 -3.30 -14.95 -9.82
CA LEU A 23 -1.87 -14.82 -10.10
C LEU A 23 -1.60 -13.86 -11.27
N GLN A 24 -2.49 -13.81 -12.27
CA GLN A 24 -2.47 -12.84 -13.37
C GLN A 24 -2.74 -11.43 -12.86
N LEU A 25 -3.72 -11.25 -11.98
CA LEU A 25 -3.99 -9.96 -11.34
C LEU A 25 -2.74 -9.42 -10.62
N CYS A 26 -2.01 -10.28 -9.91
CA CYS A 26 -0.76 -9.92 -9.22
C CYS A 26 0.42 -9.61 -10.16
N ARG A 27 0.26 -9.71 -11.49
CA ARG A 27 1.27 -9.32 -12.48
C ARG A 27 0.98 -7.95 -13.10
N HIS A 28 -0.22 -7.40 -12.93
CA HIS A 28 -0.50 -6.05 -13.37
C HIS A 28 0.35 -5.04 -12.61
N SER A 29 0.72 -3.96 -13.28
CA SER A 29 1.51 -2.88 -12.68
C SER A 29 0.73 -2.11 -11.62
N GLY A 30 -0.61 -2.20 -11.60
CA GLY A 30 -1.42 -1.50 -10.59
C GLY A 30 -1.36 0.02 -10.74
N ARG A 31 -1.60 0.54 -11.96
CA ARG A 31 -1.74 1.98 -12.18
C ARG A 31 -2.83 2.57 -11.29
N LEU A 32 -2.65 3.81 -10.83
CA LEU A 32 -3.72 4.58 -10.22
C LEU A 32 -4.90 4.61 -11.21
N MET A 33 -6.11 4.28 -10.73
CA MET A 33 -7.34 4.12 -11.54
C MET A 33 -7.37 2.90 -12.49
N SER A 34 -6.53 1.87 -12.28
CA SER A 34 -6.80 0.55 -12.88
C SER A 34 -7.95 -0.11 -12.12
N ASP A 35 -9.14 -0.11 -12.73
CA ASP A 35 -10.30 -0.80 -12.20
C ASP A 35 -10.14 -2.30 -12.46
N PHE A 36 -9.62 -3.04 -11.47
CA PHE A 36 -9.47 -4.48 -11.61
C PHE A 36 -10.82 -5.17 -11.80
N VAL A 37 -11.94 -4.57 -11.37
CA VAL A 37 -13.30 -5.13 -11.52
C VAL A 37 -13.64 -5.23 -12.99
N LEU A 38 -13.29 -4.21 -13.76
CA LEU A 38 -13.48 -4.20 -15.21
C LEU A 38 -12.45 -5.06 -15.96
N MET A 39 -11.22 -5.18 -15.45
CA MET A 39 -10.12 -5.86 -16.15
C MET A 39 -10.06 -7.38 -15.93
N ASP A 40 -10.13 -7.84 -14.67
CA ASP A 40 -9.92 -9.24 -14.30
C ASP A 40 -11.21 -9.90 -13.76
N GLY A 41 -12.27 -9.13 -13.55
CA GLY A 41 -13.55 -9.58 -13.01
C GLY A 41 -13.56 -9.73 -11.49
N MET A 42 -14.75 -9.95 -10.94
CA MET A 42 -14.96 -9.98 -9.48
C MET A 42 -14.22 -11.10 -8.72
N PRO A 43 -14.12 -12.36 -9.22
CA PRO A 43 -13.53 -13.45 -8.45
C PRO A 43 -12.05 -13.24 -8.02
N PRO A 44 -11.10 -12.90 -8.92
CA PRO A 44 -9.70 -12.68 -8.54
C PRO A 44 -9.52 -11.45 -7.64
N ILE A 45 -10.44 -10.49 -7.67
CA ILE A 45 -10.40 -9.32 -6.80
C ILE A 45 -10.78 -9.69 -5.38
N LEU A 46 -11.84 -10.48 -5.18
CA LEU A 46 -12.22 -10.96 -3.85
C LEU A 46 -11.07 -11.76 -3.21
N MET A 47 -10.37 -12.58 -4.00
CA MET A 47 -9.13 -13.24 -3.57
C MET A 47 -8.05 -12.23 -3.18
N ASN A 48 -7.81 -11.20 -3.99
CA ASN A 48 -6.82 -10.17 -3.71
C ASN A 48 -7.16 -9.33 -2.46
N MET A 49 -8.41 -8.93 -2.29
CA MET A 49 -8.93 -8.22 -1.13
C MET A 49 -8.75 -9.05 0.15
N GLY A 50 -9.09 -10.34 0.11
CA GLY A 50 -8.86 -11.27 1.21
C GLY A 50 -7.38 -11.44 1.53
N ALA A 51 -6.54 -11.64 0.51
CA ALA A 51 -5.09 -11.80 0.68
C ALA A 51 -4.42 -10.56 1.28
N LEU A 52 -4.78 -9.37 0.80
CA LEU A 52 -4.29 -8.10 1.34
C LEU A 52 -4.72 -7.89 2.80
N GLY A 53 -5.99 -8.18 3.12
CA GLY A 53 -6.51 -8.09 4.48
C GLY A 53 -5.80 -9.06 5.44
N MET A 54 -5.57 -10.30 5.02
CA MET A 54 -4.81 -11.29 5.80
C MET A 54 -3.37 -10.85 6.01
N ALA A 55 -2.67 -10.40 4.96
CA ALA A 55 -1.29 -9.95 5.04
C ALA A 55 -1.13 -8.72 5.96
N ALA A 56 -2.03 -7.74 5.83
CA ALA A 56 -2.01 -6.54 6.67
C ALA A 56 -2.33 -6.85 8.14
N THR A 57 -3.25 -7.78 8.40
CA THR A 57 -3.55 -8.21 9.77
C THR A 57 -2.38 -8.98 10.38
N LEU A 58 -1.74 -9.86 9.60
CA LEU A 58 -0.56 -10.59 10.04
C LEU A 58 0.59 -9.63 10.35
N PHE A 59 0.83 -8.64 9.51
CA PHE A 59 1.80 -7.57 9.76
C PHE A 59 1.52 -6.86 11.09
N LEU A 60 0.27 -6.47 11.36
CA LEU A 60 -0.10 -5.80 12.60
C LEU A 60 0.15 -6.69 13.83
N LEU A 61 -0.17 -7.98 13.76
CA LEU A 61 0.05 -8.91 14.87
C LEU A 61 1.53 -9.18 15.12
N ILE A 62 2.34 -9.38 14.06
CA ILE A 62 3.79 -9.60 14.18
C ILE A 62 4.47 -8.37 14.79
N THR A 63 4.00 -7.17 14.46
CA THR A 63 4.53 -5.91 15.02
C THR A 63 4.00 -5.61 16.43
N GLY A 64 3.15 -6.46 17.00
CA GLY A 64 2.60 -6.28 18.35
C GLY A 64 1.52 -5.18 18.44
N GLY A 65 0.90 -4.82 17.31
CA GLY A 65 -0.11 -3.77 17.24
C GLY A 65 -1.44 -4.16 17.88
N THR A 66 -2.05 -3.22 18.58
CA THR A 66 -3.38 -3.40 19.19
C THR A 66 -4.47 -3.25 18.14
N ILE A 67 -5.47 -4.12 18.16
CA ILE A 67 -6.66 -3.97 17.33
C ILE A 67 -7.60 -2.94 17.99
N ASN A 68 -7.62 -1.74 17.43
CA ASN A 68 -8.50 -0.63 17.81
C ASN A 68 -9.20 -0.05 16.56
N GLY A 69 -10.08 0.95 16.75
CA GLY A 69 -10.84 1.56 15.65
C GLY A 69 -9.98 2.08 14.50
N ALA A 70 -8.83 2.71 14.78
CA ALA A 70 -7.93 3.24 13.76
C ALA A 70 -7.28 2.11 12.93
N THR A 71 -6.82 1.05 13.60
CA THR A 71 -6.23 -0.11 12.92
C THR A 71 -7.25 -0.89 12.10
N ILE A 72 -8.47 -1.06 12.60
CA ILE A 72 -9.57 -1.69 11.84
C ILE A 72 -9.90 -0.84 10.60
N GLY A 73 -9.98 0.49 10.76
CA GLY A 73 -10.13 1.42 9.65
C GLY A 73 -9.05 1.21 8.59
N GLY A 74 -7.78 1.20 9.01
CA GLY A 74 -6.65 0.95 8.10
C GLY A 74 -6.72 -0.41 7.38
N LEU A 75 -7.08 -1.48 8.09
CA LEU A 75 -7.25 -2.80 7.49
C LEU A 75 -8.37 -2.83 6.45
N LEU A 76 -9.53 -2.24 6.77
CA LEU A 76 -10.65 -2.16 5.82
C LEU A 76 -10.33 -1.27 4.63
N THR A 77 -9.58 -0.18 4.82
CA THR A 77 -9.07 0.66 3.73
C THR A 77 -8.15 -0.14 2.80
N ILE A 78 -7.22 -0.92 3.36
CA ILE A 78 -6.33 -1.77 2.55
C ILE A 78 -7.12 -2.76 1.69
N VAL A 79 -8.15 -3.37 2.28
CA VAL A 79 -9.03 -4.33 1.61
C VAL A 79 -9.86 -3.65 0.53
N GLY A 80 -10.50 -2.51 0.82
CA GLY A 80 -11.30 -1.76 -0.14
C GLY A 80 -10.50 -1.31 -1.35
N PHE A 81 -9.30 -0.78 -1.14
CA PHE A 81 -8.40 -0.38 -2.24
C PHE A 81 -7.75 -1.57 -2.95
N GLY A 82 -7.93 -2.81 -2.47
CA GLY A 82 -7.53 -4.03 -3.18
C GLY A 82 -8.26 -4.24 -4.52
N ALA A 83 -9.40 -3.57 -4.73
CA ALA A 83 -10.08 -3.52 -6.02
C ALA A 83 -9.50 -2.46 -6.99
N PHE A 84 -8.75 -1.48 -6.49
CA PHE A 84 -8.28 -0.31 -7.23
C PHE A 84 -6.76 -0.33 -7.47
N GLY A 85 -6.26 -1.38 -8.14
CA GLY A 85 -4.87 -1.39 -8.60
C GLY A 85 -3.83 -1.85 -7.57
N LYS A 86 -4.22 -2.29 -6.38
CA LYS A 86 -3.30 -2.69 -5.31
C LYS A 86 -3.25 -4.21 -5.16
N HIS A 87 -2.06 -4.80 -5.03
CA HIS A 87 -1.87 -6.24 -4.80
C HIS A 87 -0.61 -6.48 -3.95
N LEU A 88 -0.41 -7.68 -3.43
CA LEU A 88 0.66 -7.92 -2.45
C LEU A 88 2.04 -7.44 -2.90
N LYS A 89 2.42 -7.64 -4.17
CA LYS A 89 3.75 -7.27 -4.68
C LYS A 89 4.01 -5.77 -4.77
N ASN A 90 2.98 -4.93 -4.99
CA ASN A 90 3.18 -3.47 -5.03
C ASN A 90 3.08 -2.84 -3.63
N VAL A 91 2.47 -3.55 -2.67
CA VAL A 91 2.38 -3.15 -1.27
C VAL A 91 3.67 -3.43 -0.50
N THR A 92 4.30 -4.59 -0.71
CA THR A 92 5.51 -4.98 0.04
C THR A 92 6.61 -3.93 0.01
N PRO A 93 6.97 -3.33 -1.14
CA PRO A 93 7.99 -2.29 -1.20
C PRO A 93 7.68 -1.08 -0.31
N ILE A 94 6.40 -0.69 -0.22
CA ILE A 94 5.97 0.43 0.64
C ILE A 94 6.18 0.08 2.11
N VAL A 95 5.73 -1.11 2.53
CA VAL A 95 5.86 -1.58 3.91
C VAL A 95 7.34 -1.73 4.31
N ILE A 96 8.18 -2.23 3.39
CA ILE A 96 9.65 -2.28 3.56
C ILE A 96 10.20 -0.86 3.76
N GLY A 97 9.77 0.12 2.97
CA GLY A 97 10.16 1.51 3.12
C GLY A 97 9.82 2.08 4.50
N VAL A 98 8.61 1.81 5.00
CA VAL A 98 8.18 2.23 6.35
C VAL A 98 9.01 1.53 7.43
N PHE A 99 9.29 0.23 7.26
CA PHE A 99 10.13 -0.53 8.19
C PHE A 99 11.56 0.03 8.25
N LEU A 100 12.18 0.34 7.11
CA LEU A 100 13.48 1.02 7.06
C LEU A 100 13.42 2.41 7.73
N GLY A 101 12.29 3.11 7.56
CA GLY A 101 12.01 4.36 8.26
C GLY A 101 12.02 4.21 9.78
N SER A 102 11.53 3.10 10.30
CA SER A 102 11.55 2.80 11.74
C SER A 102 12.95 2.44 12.24
N MET A 103 13.76 1.73 11.44
CA MET A 103 15.13 1.36 11.86
C MET A 103 16.09 2.56 11.92
N LEU A 104 15.94 3.51 11.00
CA LEU A 104 16.85 4.64 10.85
C LEU A 104 16.47 5.85 11.72
N LYS A 105 15.29 5.83 12.34
CA LYS A 105 14.79 6.93 13.16
C LYS A 105 14.62 6.48 14.61
N ILE A 106 14.32 7.44 15.47
CA ILE A 106 14.11 7.26 16.92
C ILE A 106 12.81 6.46 17.22
N TRP A 107 12.07 5.99 16.21
CA TRP A 107 10.71 5.48 16.33
C TRP A 107 10.71 3.97 16.10
N ASN A 108 10.05 3.22 16.97
CA ASN A 108 10.06 1.77 16.90
C ASN A 108 8.92 1.26 15.99
N ILE A 109 9.12 0.12 15.33
CA ILE A 109 8.07 -0.56 14.56
C ILE A 109 6.87 -0.99 15.44
N HIS A 110 7.10 -1.11 16.75
CA HIS A 110 6.07 -1.39 17.75
C HIS A 110 5.18 -0.17 18.06
N ASP A 111 5.56 1.03 17.63
CA ASP A 111 4.77 2.24 17.89
C ASP A 111 3.51 2.26 17.02
N PRO A 112 2.32 2.53 17.60
CA PRO A 112 1.05 2.57 16.86
C PRO A 112 1.07 3.56 15.67
N ALA A 113 1.79 4.67 15.79
CA ALA A 113 1.93 5.66 14.73
C ALA A 113 2.65 5.09 13.50
N VAL A 114 3.70 4.29 13.70
CA VAL A 114 4.47 3.66 12.62
C VAL A 114 3.67 2.52 12.00
N GLN A 115 2.94 1.74 12.81
CA GLN A 115 2.04 0.69 12.33
C GLN A 115 0.93 1.28 11.46
N LEU A 116 0.31 2.38 11.88
CA LEU A 116 -0.71 3.07 11.08
C LEU A 116 -0.11 3.67 9.79
N ALA A 117 1.10 4.22 9.85
CA ALA A 117 1.82 4.68 8.66
C ALA A 117 2.11 3.52 7.69
N ALA A 118 2.42 2.33 8.19
CA ALA A 118 2.59 1.15 7.35
C ALA A 118 1.28 0.70 6.69
N LEU A 119 0.17 0.72 7.42
CA LEU A 119 -1.15 0.34 6.91
C LEU A 119 -1.68 1.34 5.86
N PHE A 120 -1.71 2.62 6.20
CA PHE A 120 -2.24 3.67 5.33
C PHE A 120 -1.27 4.07 4.22
N GLY A 121 0.04 4.00 4.45
CA GLY A 121 1.06 4.30 3.45
C GLY A 121 0.96 3.43 2.20
N THR A 122 0.36 2.24 2.32
CA THR A 122 0.08 1.35 1.19
C THR A 122 -0.78 1.98 0.08
N CYS A 123 -1.42 3.13 0.30
CA CYS A 123 -2.05 3.90 -0.78
C CYS A 123 -1.04 4.39 -1.84
N LEU A 124 0.26 4.47 -1.49
CA LEU A 124 1.36 4.78 -2.40
C LEU A 124 1.84 3.55 -3.21
N ALA A 125 1.23 2.38 -3.03
CA ALA A 125 1.56 1.17 -3.79
C ALA A 125 1.56 1.34 -5.32
N PRO A 126 0.71 2.18 -5.95
CA PRO A 126 0.80 2.47 -7.38
C PRO A 126 2.14 3.06 -7.82
N ILE A 127 2.87 3.76 -6.94
CA ILE A 127 4.23 4.26 -7.26
C ILE A 127 5.19 3.09 -7.46
N ALA A 128 5.14 2.10 -6.55
CA ALA A 128 5.94 0.88 -6.65
C ALA A 128 5.58 0.06 -7.90
N GLY A 129 4.30 0.06 -8.24
CA GLY A 129 3.76 -0.64 -9.39
C GLY A 129 4.10 -0.01 -10.74
N GLN A 130 4.00 1.31 -10.87
CA GLN A 130 4.25 2.03 -12.13
C GLN A 130 5.73 2.30 -12.39
N TYR A 131 6.43 2.80 -11.37
CA TYR A 131 7.80 3.29 -11.54
C TYR A 131 8.83 2.25 -11.08
N GLY A 132 8.41 1.24 -10.32
CA GLY A 132 9.22 0.11 -9.87
C GLY A 132 9.42 0.07 -8.36
N TRP A 133 9.76 -1.12 -7.85
CA TRP A 133 9.84 -1.42 -6.42
C TRP A 133 10.77 -0.49 -5.62
N LYS A 134 11.87 -0.02 -6.23
CA LYS A 134 12.82 0.92 -5.60
C LYS A 134 12.14 2.23 -5.20
N TYR A 135 11.32 2.80 -6.09
CA TYR A 135 10.57 4.02 -5.80
C TYR A 135 9.47 3.76 -4.77
N GLY A 136 8.94 2.55 -4.71
CA GLY A 136 8.04 2.12 -3.64
C GLY A 136 8.69 2.20 -2.25
N ILE A 137 9.93 1.70 -2.11
CA ILE A 137 10.67 1.78 -0.85
C ILE A 137 10.90 3.24 -0.45
N VAL A 138 11.33 4.08 -1.40
CA VAL A 138 11.52 5.52 -1.15
C VAL A 138 10.21 6.18 -0.73
N ALA A 139 9.10 5.88 -1.41
CA ALA A 139 7.78 6.41 -1.09
C ALA A 139 7.35 6.02 0.34
N GLY A 140 7.51 4.75 0.73
CA GLY A 140 7.19 4.28 2.08
C GLY A 140 8.07 4.92 3.15
N PHE A 141 9.36 5.07 2.89
CA PHE A 141 10.30 5.73 3.79
C PHE A 141 9.92 7.20 4.02
N LEU A 142 9.69 7.96 2.93
CA LEU A 142 9.28 9.36 2.99
C LEU A 142 7.92 9.52 3.66
N HIS A 143 6.97 8.62 3.38
CA HIS A 143 5.66 8.62 4.03
C HIS A 143 5.78 8.49 5.54
N SER A 144 6.57 7.53 6.03
CA SER A 144 6.82 7.40 7.47
C SER A 144 7.45 8.68 8.05
N SER A 145 8.32 9.38 7.31
CA SER A 145 8.90 10.66 7.75
C SER A 145 7.84 11.76 7.85
N MET A 146 6.98 11.85 6.84
CA MET A 146 5.95 12.88 6.79
C MET A 146 4.91 12.70 7.90
N VAL A 147 4.39 11.48 8.08
CA VAL A 147 3.35 11.20 9.09
C VAL A 147 3.83 11.58 10.49
N LEU A 148 5.09 11.29 10.81
CA LEU A 148 5.64 11.49 12.14
C LEU A 148 6.05 12.95 12.42
N SER A 149 6.30 13.75 11.38
CA SER A 149 6.76 15.14 11.53
C SER A 149 5.66 16.18 11.32
N ILE A 150 4.68 15.91 10.44
CA ILE A 150 3.70 16.93 10.02
C ILE A 150 2.60 17.16 11.07
N GLY A 151 2.46 16.24 12.03
CA GLY A 151 1.54 16.36 13.17
C GLY A 151 1.68 17.67 13.93
N VAL A 152 2.94 18.14 14.08
CA VAL A 152 3.29 19.41 14.74
C VAL A 152 2.88 20.60 13.87
N PHE A 153 3.09 20.51 12.56
CA PHE A 153 2.80 21.61 11.62
C PHE A 153 1.33 21.99 11.56
N HIS A 154 0.42 21.00 11.64
CA HIS A 154 -1.01 21.26 11.65
C HIS A 154 -1.60 21.28 13.07
N GLY A 155 -0.78 21.31 14.12
CA GLY A 155 -1.22 21.38 15.52
C GLY A 155 -2.20 20.29 15.94
N GLY A 156 -2.13 19.10 15.33
CA GLY A 156 -3.09 18.01 15.57
C GLY A 156 -4.50 18.20 14.97
N LEU A 157 -4.78 19.31 14.28
CA LEU A 157 -6.11 19.58 13.70
C LEU A 157 -6.46 18.67 12.52
N ASN A 158 -5.44 18.15 11.80
CA ASN A 158 -5.64 17.18 10.74
C ASN A 158 -5.73 15.75 11.30
N LEU A 159 -6.97 15.30 11.55
CA LEU A 159 -7.25 13.94 11.99
C LEU A 159 -6.92 12.89 10.92
N TYR A 160 -6.90 13.27 9.64
CA TYR A 160 -6.52 12.41 8.52
C TYR A 160 -5.05 12.62 8.09
N ASN A 161 -4.16 12.66 9.09
CA ASN A 161 -2.73 12.90 8.89
C ASN A 161 -2.09 11.89 7.91
N ASN A 162 -2.43 10.59 8.03
CA ASN A 162 -1.85 9.56 7.16
C ASN A 162 -2.13 9.82 5.68
N GLY A 163 -3.39 10.04 5.29
CA GLY A 163 -3.71 10.28 3.88
C GLY A 163 -3.18 11.62 3.37
N PHE A 164 -3.20 12.67 4.21
CA PHE A 164 -2.59 13.96 3.87
C PHE A 164 -1.08 13.81 3.60
N SER A 165 -0.36 13.13 4.49
CA SER A 165 1.07 12.85 4.34
C SER A 165 1.35 12.04 3.09
N ALA A 166 0.54 11.03 2.77
CA ALA A 166 0.67 10.28 1.53
C ALA A 166 0.45 11.15 0.29
N GLY A 167 -0.56 12.03 0.30
CA GLY A 167 -0.82 12.98 -0.78
C GLY A 167 0.37 13.91 -1.03
N MET A 168 0.98 14.44 0.03
CA MET A 168 2.18 15.27 -0.07
C MET A 168 3.38 14.51 -0.64
N VAL A 169 3.63 13.28 -0.17
CA VAL A 169 4.69 12.43 -0.74
C VAL A 169 4.45 12.17 -2.21
N ALA A 170 3.22 11.83 -2.62
CA ALA A 170 2.89 11.58 -4.01
C ALA A 170 3.08 12.84 -4.88
N LEU A 171 2.63 14.01 -4.40
CA LEU A 171 2.73 15.28 -5.11
C LEU A 171 4.17 15.69 -5.41
N ILE A 172 5.10 15.37 -4.51
CA ILE A 172 6.53 15.67 -4.70
C ILE A 172 7.21 14.57 -5.51
N LEU A 173 6.94 13.31 -5.17
CA LEU A 173 7.72 12.18 -5.68
C LEU A 173 7.35 11.83 -7.13
N ILE A 174 6.08 11.92 -7.52
CA ILE A 174 5.66 11.58 -8.88
C ILE A 174 6.33 12.48 -9.94
N PRO A 175 6.25 13.83 -9.86
CA PRO A 175 6.90 14.71 -10.85
C PRO A 175 8.43 14.53 -10.87
N LEU A 176 9.04 14.32 -9.70
CA LEU A 176 10.48 14.10 -9.60
C LEU A 176 10.91 12.81 -10.33
N ILE A 177 10.18 11.70 -10.12
CA ILE A 177 10.46 10.44 -10.81
C ILE A 177 10.29 10.62 -12.33
N GLU A 178 9.22 11.27 -12.76
CA GLU A 178 8.95 11.50 -14.18
C GLU A 178 10.02 12.36 -14.85
N SER A 179 10.51 13.39 -14.17
CA SER A 179 11.62 14.22 -14.63
C SER A 179 12.90 13.40 -14.83
N ILE A 180 13.31 12.62 -13.81
CA ILE A 180 14.54 11.80 -13.86
C ILE A 180 14.44 10.71 -14.95
N GLN A 181 13.27 10.06 -15.08
CA GLN A 181 13.07 9.05 -16.12
C GLN A 181 13.00 9.67 -17.53
N GLY A 182 12.40 10.85 -17.65
CA GLY A 182 12.38 11.63 -18.89
C GLY A 182 13.79 11.97 -19.38
N GLU A 183 14.68 12.43 -18.49
CA GLU A 183 16.08 12.69 -18.83
C GLU A 183 16.82 11.43 -19.27
N LYS A 184 16.66 10.31 -18.55
CA LYS A 184 17.30 9.04 -18.92
C LYS A 184 16.87 8.54 -20.28
N ARG A 185 15.59 8.71 -20.63
CA ARG A 185 15.07 8.33 -21.95
C ARG A 185 15.67 9.20 -23.06
N ASN A 186 15.80 10.50 -22.83
CA ASN A 186 16.39 11.43 -23.80
C ASN A 186 17.90 11.21 -24.01
N HIS A 187 18.62 10.82 -22.96
CA HIS A 187 20.04 10.47 -23.06
C HIS A 187 20.32 9.12 -23.72
N ALA A 188 19.42 8.14 -23.57
CA ALA A 188 19.56 6.83 -24.23
C ALA A 188 19.19 6.84 -25.73
N SER A 189 18.49 7.89 -26.20
CA SER A 189 18.13 8.09 -27.61
C SER A 189 19.12 8.94 -28.41
N ARG A 190 20.21 9.39 -27.78
CA ARG A 190 21.34 10.09 -28.41
C ARG A 190 22.53 9.14 -28.52
#